data_AF-A0A6M2A2H6-F1
#
_entry.id   AF-A0A6M2A2H6-F1
#
_cell.length_a   1.000
_cell.length_b   1.000
_cell.length_c   1.000
_cell.angle_alpha   90.00
_cell.angle_beta   90.00
_cell.angle_gamma   90.00
#
_symmetry.space_group_name_H-M   'P 1'
#
loop_
_entity.id
_entity.type
_entity.pdbx_description
1 polymer ?
#
loop_
_entity_poly.entity_id
_entity_poly.type
_entity_poly.pdbx_seq_one_letter_code
_entity_poly.pdbx_strand_id
1 'polypeptide(L)'
;MHANCSTKKVEIFLMGKEGKMGKMVRELAEKDPEVEVVEGGDVVIDFSSPEGTKKAIAMQKPLVCGTTGLSEEIFEQLHALSKKVPVLYSPNFSLGMALCFEMLTFLKKRLKKQAKITIEETHHTQKIDAPSGTAKRMAKILEVEEVLSHREGNVTGIHQVDFLLANEKITLSHEALSRASFAEGALMAAKFLWNQPPKYYSMRDFINPI
;
A
#
# COMPACT_ATOMS: atom_id res chain seq x y z
N MET A 1 5.78 23.52 -35.37
CA MET A 1 4.53 22.76 -35.09
C MET A 1 4.87 21.72 -34.04
N HIS A 2 4.66 22.03 -32.76
CA HIS A 2 4.79 21.03 -31.70
C HIS A 2 3.57 20.12 -31.79
N ALA A 3 3.79 18.87 -32.19
CA ALA A 3 2.78 17.84 -32.06
C ALA A 3 2.51 17.70 -30.55
N ASN A 4 1.33 18.15 -30.14
CA ASN A 4 0.76 17.88 -28.83
C ASN A 4 0.53 16.36 -28.78
N CYS A 5 1.56 15.62 -28.34
CA CYS A 5 1.42 14.21 -28.06
C CYS A 5 0.55 14.13 -26.80
N SER A 6 -0.76 14.04 -27.00
CA SER A 6 -1.73 13.70 -25.97
C SER A 6 -1.27 12.38 -25.35
N THR A 7 -0.57 12.44 -24.22
CA THR A 7 -0.29 11.26 -23.41
C THR A 7 -1.63 10.74 -22.94
N LYS A 8 -2.06 9.60 -23.48
CA LYS A 8 -3.33 8.96 -23.10
C LYS A 8 -3.36 8.84 -21.56
N LYS A 9 -4.36 9.47 -20.93
CA LYS A 9 -4.58 9.33 -19.49
C LYS A 9 -4.96 7.90 -19.15
N VAL A 10 -4.56 7.44 -17.97
CA VAL A 10 -5.03 6.18 -17.42
C VAL A 10 -6.44 6.40 -16.87
N GLU A 11 -7.43 5.80 -17.52
CA GLU A 11 -8.82 5.86 -17.08
C GLU A 11 -9.03 4.89 -15.91
N ILE A 12 -9.52 5.39 -14.79
CA ILE A 12 -9.69 4.66 -13.53
C ILE A 12 -11.17 4.48 -13.23
N PHE A 13 -11.58 3.24 -13.02
CA PHE A 13 -12.86 2.94 -12.39
C PHE A 13 -12.65 2.82 -10.87
N LEU A 14 -13.30 3.68 -10.10
CA LEU A 14 -13.11 3.77 -8.65
C LEU A 14 -14.23 3.06 -7.87
N MET A 15 -13.91 1.88 -7.33
CA MET A 15 -14.77 1.15 -6.41
C MET A 15 -14.67 1.73 -4.99
N GLY A 16 -15.83 1.95 -4.35
CA GLY A 16 -15.89 2.56 -3.02
C GLY A 16 -15.77 4.09 -3.01
N LYS A 17 -16.16 4.77 -4.10
CA LYS A 17 -16.06 6.23 -4.28
C LYS A 17 -16.62 7.09 -3.15
N GLU A 18 -17.63 6.62 -2.42
CA GLU A 18 -18.23 7.34 -1.29
C GLU A 18 -17.49 7.15 0.05
N GLY A 19 -16.60 6.17 0.14
CA GLY A 19 -15.78 5.91 1.31
C GLY A 19 -14.70 6.98 1.52
N LYS A 20 -14.12 7.02 2.73
CA LYS A 20 -13.04 7.97 3.07
C LYS A 20 -11.86 7.89 2.09
N MET A 21 -11.43 6.68 1.75
CA MET A 21 -10.35 6.45 0.78
C MET A 21 -10.78 6.81 -0.65
N GLY A 22 -11.99 6.41 -1.08
CA GLY A 22 -12.50 6.74 -2.42
C GLY A 22 -12.58 8.24 -2.67
N LYS A 23 -13.07 9.02 -1.69
CA LYS A 23 -13.10 10.49 -1.79
C LYS A 23 -11.70 11.08 -1.97
N MET A 24 -10.72 10.61 -1.18
CA MET A 24 -9.33 11.05 -1.28
C MET A 24 -8.69 10.71 -2.63
N VAL A 25 -8.92 9.49 -3.14
CA VAL A 25 -8.43 9.08 -4.47
C VAL A 25 -9.01 9.97 -5.55
N ARG A 26 -10.32 10.27 -5.50
CA ARG A 26 -10.98 11.16 -6.47
C ARG A 26 -10.41 12.58 -6.43
N GLU A 27 -10.30 13.18 -5.24
CA GLU A 27 -9.78 14.53 -5.04
C GLU A 27 -8.33 14.71 -5.54
N LEU A 28 -7.51 13.65 -5.39
CA LEU A 28 -6.14 13.66 -5.90
C LEU A 28 -6.10 13.43 -7.41
N ALA A 29 -6.94 12.53 -7.94
CA ALA A 29 -7.02 12.26 -9.37
C ALA A 29 -7.44 13.50 -10.18
N GLU A 30 -8.32 14.35 -9.64
CA GLU A 30 -8.71 15.63 -10.26
C GLU A 30 -7.53 16.59 -10.51
N LYS A 31 -6.45 16.44 -9.74
CA LYS A 31 -5.24 17.27 -9.82
C LYS A 31 -4.10 16.61 -10.58
N ASP A 32 -4.27 15.36 -10.98
CA ASP A 32 -3.24 14.55 -11.61
C ASP A 32 -3.47 14.51 -13.13
N PRO A 33 -2.52 15.04 -13.94
CA PRO A 33 -2.72 15.15 -15.38
C PRO A 33 -2.68 13.82 -16.13
N GLU A 34 -2.21 12.74 -15.50
CA GLU A 34 -1.99 11.44 -16.13
C GLU A 34 -3.13 10.43 -15.87
N VAL A 35 -4.10 10.77 -15.02
CA VAL A 35 -5.23 9.89 -14.69
C VAL A 35 -6.56 10.61 -14.84
N GLU A 36 -7.63 9.83 -14.97
CA GLU A 36 -9.00 10.33 -14.94
C GLU A 36 -9.93 9.28 -14.34
N VAL A 37 -10.84 9.67 -13.45
CA VAL A 37 -11.81 8.73 -12.85
C VAL A 37 -13.10 8.72 -13.67
N VAL A 38 -13.43 7.58 -14.29
CA VAL A 38 -14.60 7.43 -15.18
C VAL A 38 -15.29 6.07 -14.95
N GLU A 39 -16.60 6.01 -15.20
CA GLU A 39 -17.42 4.79 -14.99
C GLU A 39 -17.02 3.61 -15.90
N GLY A 40 -16.31 3.88 -17.01
CA GLY A 40 -15.80 2.88 -17.95
C GLY A 40 -14.32 2.51 -17.76
N GLY A 41 -13.67 3.03 -16.72
CA GLY A 41 -12.21 3.12 -16.65
C GLY A 41 -11.48 1.81 -16.87
N ASP A 42 -10.30 1.92 -17.49
CA ASP A 42 -9.53 0.78 -17.93
C ASP A 42 -8.79 0.05 -16.78
N VAL A 43 -8.47 0.75 -15.67
CA VAL A 43 -7.94 0.17 -14.43
C VAL A 43 -8.94 0.32 -13.30
N VAL A 44 -9.16 -0.72 -12.50
CA VAL A 44 -10.00 -0.65 -11.30
C VAL A 44 -9.13 -0.33 -10.10
N ILE A 45 -9.49 0.70 -9.34
CA ILE A 45 -9.00 0.91 -7.96
C ILE A 45 -10.12 0.52 -7.00
N ASP A 46 -9.83 -0.41 -6.08
CA ASP A 46 -10.78 -0.92 -5.10
C ASP A 46 -10.36 -0.67 -3.65
N PHE A 47 -11.08 0.25 -3.00
CA PHE A 47 -11.05 0.49 -1.56
C PHE A 47 -12.49 0.46 -1.01
N SER A 48 -13.16 -0.68 -1.15
CA SER A 48 -14.57 -0.81 -0.81
C SER A 48 -14.81 -1.82 0.33
N SER A 49 -15.25 -3.03 0.00
CA SER A 49 -15.61 -4.10 0.91
C SER A 49 -15.34 -5.46 0.24
N PRO A 50 -15.32 -6.58 0.98
CA PRO A 50 -15.15 -7.90 0.38
C PRO A 50 -16.11 -8.19 -0.80
N GLU A 51 -17.37 -7.77 -0.68
CA GLU A 51 -18.35 -7.88 -1.77
C GLU A 51 -18.08 -6.93 -2.94
N GLY A 52 -17.56 -5.73 -2.65
CA GLY A 52 -17.10 -4.82 -3.70
C GLY A 52 -15.89 -5.37 -4.45
N THR A 53 -14.95 -6.03 -3.76
CA THR A 53 -13.82 -6.71 -4.39
C THR A 53 -14.27 -7.83 -5.32
N LYS A 54 -15.27 -8.64 -4.94
CA LYS A 54 -15.84 -9.65 -5.85
C LYS A 54 -16.40 -9.03 -7.13
N LYS A 55 -17.09 -7.88 -7.03
CA LYS A 55 -17.58 -7.13 -8.20
C LYS A 55 -16.43 -6.60 -9.05
N ALA A 56 -15.39 -6.06 -8.44
CA ALA A 56 -14.19 -5.61 -9.15
C ALA A 56 -13.51 -6.75 -9.93
N ILE A 57 -13.42 -7.95 -9.32
CA ILE A 57 -12.87 -9.14 -9.99
C ILE A 57 -13.72 -9.55 -11.20
N ALA A 58 -15.04 -9.48 -11.09
CA ALA A 58 -15.96 -9.83 -12.18
C ALA A 58 -15.79 -8.92 -13.42
N MET A 59 -15.20 -7.73 -13.27
CA MET A 59 -14.92 -6.83 -14.40
C MET A 59 -13.80 -7.32 -15.32
N GLN A 60 -12.96 -8.26 -14.87
CA GLN A 60 -11.83 -8.80 -15.64
C GLN A 60 -10.86 -7.73 -16.19
N LYS A 61 -10.63 -6.65 -15.43
CA LYS A 61 -9.72 -5.54 -15.77
C LYS A 61 -8.51 -5.51 -14.82
N PRO A 62 -7.40 -4.84 -15.19
CA PRO A 62 -6.33 -4.49 -14.26
C PRO A 62 -6.88 -3.98 -12.93
N LEU A 63 -6.37 -4.50 -11.81
CA LEU A 63 -6.97 -4.26 -10.50
C LEU A 63 -5.91 -3.86 -9.46
N VAL A 64 -6.06 -2.68 -8.89
CA VAL A 64 -5.39 -2.22 -7.67
C VAL A 64 -6.35 -2.38 -6.51
N CYS A 65 -6.13 -3.38 -5.65
CA CYS A 65 -7.01 -3.69 -4.53
C CYS A 65 -6.33 -3.37 -3.19
N GLY A 66 -6.95 -2.47 -2.42
CA GLY A 66 -6.55 -2.14 -1.05
C GLY A 66 -7.60 -2.45 0.00
N THR A 67 -8.68 -3.14 -0.38
CA THR A 67 -9.69 -3.65 0.55
C THR A 67 -9.06 -4.64 1.53
N THR A 68 -9.31 -4.44 2.82
CA THR A 68 -8.83 -5.33 3.90
C THR A 68 -9.93 -6.29 4.35
N GLY A 69 -9.57 -7.32 5.14
CA GLY A 69 -10.55 -8.28 5.67
C GLY A 69 -11.11 -9.25 4.62
N LEU A 70 -10.35 -9.52 3.56
CA LEU A 70 -10.72 -10.47 2.52
C LEU A 70 -10.55 -11.92 3.01
N SER A 71 -11.47 -12.80 2.60
CA SER A 71 -11.38 -14.25 2.84
C SER A 71 -10.37 -14.91 1.90
N GLU A 72 -9.91 -16.12 2.25
CA GLU A 72 -9.03 -16.93 1.40
C GLU A 72 -9.65 -17.17 0.01
N GLU A 73 -10.96 -17.41 -0.06
CA GLU A 73 -11.70 -17.54 -1.31
C GLU A 73 -11.55 -16.31 -2.23
N ILE A 74 -11.59 -15.09 -1.67
CA ILE A 74 -11.41 -13.87 -2.47
C ILE A 74 -9.94 -13.76 -2.93
N PHE A 75 -8.98 -14.16 -2.10
CA PHE A 75 -7.57 -14.21 -2.51
C PHE A 75 -7.35 -15.19 -3.67
N GLU A 76 -7.95 -16.37 -3.62
CA GLU A 76 -7.91 -17.33 -4.73
C GLU A 76 -8.48 -16.74 -6.02
N GLN A 77 -9.60 -16.01 -5.94
CA GLN A 77 -10.19 -15.32 -7.09
C GLN A 77 -9.27 -14.20 -7.64
N LEU A 78 -8.62 -13.42 -6.77
CA LEU A 78 -7.62 -12.42 -7.19
C LEU A 78 -6.42 -13.09 -7.88
N HIS A 79 -5.95 -14.23 -7.36
CA HIS A 79 -4.90 -15.02 -7.99
C HIS A 79 -5.35 -15.58 -9.35
N ALA A 80 -6.59 -16.04 -9.47
CA ALA A 80 -7.13 -16.51 -10.74
C ALA A 80 -7.21 -15.38 -11.78
N LEU A 81 -7.67 -14.19 -11.37
CA LEU A 81 -7.71 -12.99 -12.20
C LEU A 81 -6.31 -12.58 -12.68
N SER A 82 -5.32 -12.66 -11.78
CA SER A 82 -3.94 -12.25 -12.06
C SER A 82 -3.25 -13.04 -13.19
N LYS A 83 -3.81 -14.20 -13.57
CA LYS A 83 -3.35 -14.99 -14.72
C LYS A 83 -3.76 -14.39 -16.07
N LYS A 84 -4.69 -13.43 -16.07
CA LYS A 84 -5.28 -12.82 -17.28
C LYS A 84 -5.00 -11.33 -17.40
N VAL A 85 -4.91 -10.63 -16.26
CA VAL A 85 -4.66 -9.18 -16.17
C VAL A 85 -3.73 -8.89 -14.99
N PRO A 86 -3.00 -7.77 -14.97
CA PRO A 86 -2.21 -7.39 -13.80
C PRO A 86 -3.12 -7.09 -12.60
N VAL A 87 -2.80 -7.66 -11.44
CA VAL A 87 -3.52 -7.44 -10.18
C VAL A 87 -2.50 -7.07 -9.12
N LEU A 88 -2.67 -5.94 -8.45
CA LEU A 88 -1.85 -5.53 -7.32
C LEU A 88 -2.72 -5.47 -6.07
N TYR A 89 -2.35 -6.28 -5.08
CA TYR A 89 -2.99 -6.25 -3.78
C TYR A 89 -2.04 -5.70 -2.72
N SER A 90 -2.52 -4.76 -1.91
CA SER A 90 -1.83 -4.36 -0.69
C SER A 90 -2.79 -3.78 0.35
N PRO A 91 -2.71 -4.20 1.63
CA PRO A 91 -3.47 -3.55 2.70
C PRO A 91 -2.92 -2.15 3.06
N ASN A 92 -1.81 -1.73 2.47
CA ASN A 92 -1.17 -0.44 2.69
C ASN A 92 -0.45 0.03 1.42
N PHE A 93 -0.90 1.15 0.86
CA PHE A 93 -0.36 1.74 -0.37
C PHE A 93 0.66 2.87 -0.11
N SER A 94 1.07 3.13 1.13
CA SER A 94 2.13 4.11 1.38
C SER A 94 3.42 3.67 0.73
N LEU A 95 3.91 4.48 -0.22
CA LEU A 95 5.20 4.29 -0.88
C LEU A 95 6.34 4.28 0.14
N GLY A 96 6.33 5.26 1.07
CA GLY A 96 7.33 5.37 2.12
C GLY A 96 7.39 4.13 3.02
N MET A 97 6.23 3.58 3.38
CA MET A 97 6.17 2.35 4.19
C MET A 97 6.65 1.12 3.40
N ALA A 98 6.33 1.03 2.11
CA ALA A 98 6.82 -0.02 1.25
C ALA A 98 8.37 0.00 1.16
N LEU A 99 8.96 1.18 1.00
CA LEU A 99 10.42 1.37 1.04
C LEU A 99 11.00 1.00 2.41
N CYS A 100 10.35 1.38 3.51
CA CYS A 100 10.78 1.01 4.85
C CYS A 100 10.85 -0.52 5.02
N PHE A 101 9.88 -1.28 4.51
CA PHE A 101 9.94 -2.74 4.57
C PHE A 101 11.13 -3.35 3.82
N GLU A 102 11.49 -2.80 2.65
CA GLU A 102 12.69 -3.24 1.92
C GLU A 102 13.97 -2.87 2.69
N MET A 103 14.04 -1.66 3.25
CA MET A 103 15.17 -1.21 4.07
C MET A 103 15.34 -2.09 5.31
N LEU A 104 14.25 -2.45 6.00
CA LEU A 104 14.28 -3.36 7.15
C LEU A 104 14.79 -4.75 6.75
N THR A 105 14.34 -5.27 5.60
CA THR A 105 14.81 -6.55 5.07
C THR A 105 16.31 -6.51 4.76
N PHE A 106 16.80 -5.40 4.20
CA PHE A 106 18.21 -5.18 3.95
C PHE A 106 19.01 -5.11 5.27
N LEU A 107 18.58 -4.26 6.21
CA LEU A 107 19.25 -4.07 7.50
C LEU A 107 19.32 -5.36 8.30
N LYS A 108 18.23 -6.12 8.40
CA LYS A 108 18.21 -7.45 9.05
C LYS A 108 19.28 -8.38 8.48
N LYS A 109 19.35 -8.47 7.14
CA LYS A 109 20.32 -9.34 6.46
C LYS A 109 21.77 -8.93 6.72
N ARG A 110 22.04 -7.63 6.87
CA ARG A 110 23.39 -7.09 7.07
C ARG A 110 23.83 -7.10 8.54
N LEU A 111 22.95 -6.73 9.45
CA LEU A 111 23.25 -6.61 10.88
C LEU A 111 23.16 -7.95 11.62
N LYS A 112 22.34 -8.91 11.14
CA LYS A 112 22.20 -10.26 11.73
C LYS A 112 22.07 -10.19 13.27
N LYS A 113 22.93 -10.90 14.00
CA LYS A 113 22.95 -10.97 15.47
C LYS A 113 23.74 -9.83 16.15
N GLN A 114 24.22 -8.86 15.39
CA GLN A 114 25.07 -7.78 15.93
C GLN A 114 24.26 -6.65 16.57
N ALA A 115 22.96 -6.56 16.27
CA ALA A 115 22.09 -5.53 16.79
C ALA A 115 20.96 -6.12 17.64
N LYS A 116 20.67 -5.49 18.77
CA LYS A 116 19.36 -5.65 19.43
C LYS A 116 18.35 -4.79 18.68
N ILE A 117 17.21 -5.38 18.33
CA ILE A 117 16.18 -4.71 17.53
C ILE A 117 14.98 -4.40 18.44
N THR A 118 14.50 -3.17 18.39
CA THR A 118 13.26 -2.77 19.07
C THR A 118 12.31 -2.10 18.07
N ILE A 119 11.01 -2.28 18.29
CA ILE A 119 9.97 -1.73 17.45
C ILE A 119 8.99 -0.98 18.34
N GLU A 120 8.68 0.26 17.96
CA GLU A 120 7.62 1.04 18.58
C GLU A 120 6.71 1.67 17.53
N GLU A 121 5.45 1.87 17.91
CA GLU A 121 4.49 2.58 17.08
C GLU A 121 3.59 3.51 17.89
N THR A 122 3.16 4.60 17.27
CA THR A 122 2.21 5.55 17.85
C THR A 122 1.05 5.77 16.90
N HIS A 123 -0.17 5.68 17.41
CA HIS A 123 -1.39 6.01 16.67
C HIS A 123 -2.34 6.79 17.58
N HIS A 124 -3.41 7.33 17.01
CA HIS A 124 -4.47 8.02 17.73
C HIS A 124 -5.15 7.15 18.80
N THR A 125 -5.76 7.79 19.79
CA THR A 125 -6.40 7.12 20.94
C THR A 125 -7.54 6.19 20.57
N GLN A 126 -8.22 6.46 19.45
CA GLN A 126 -9.36 5.65 18.97
C GLN A 126 -8.95 4.35 18.25
N LYS A 127 -7.64 4.08 18.08
CA LYS A 127 -7.19 2.88 17.37
C LYS A 127 -7.28 1.66 18.29
N ILE A 128 -8.16 0.73 17.92
CA ILE A 128 -8.52 -0.44 18.75
C ILE A 128 -7.45 -1.52 18.69
N ASP A 129 -6.91 -1.82 17.51
CA ASP A 129 -5.91 -2.88 17.33
C ASP A 129 -4.53 -2.43 17.83
N ALA A 130 -3.87 -3.28 18.62
CA ALA A 130 -2.48 -3.13 19.05
C ALA A 130 -1.78 -4.50 19.07
N PRO A 131 -0.57 -4.64 18.49
CA PRO A 131 0.09 -3.70 17.58
C PRO A 131 -0.67 -3.55 16.25
N SER A 132 -0.46 -2.45 15.52
CA SER A 132 -1.05 -2.27 14.19
C SER A 132 -0.61 -3.35 13.19
N GLY A 133 -1.38 -3.53 12.12
CA GLY A 133 -1.00 -4.42 11.02
C GLY A 133 0.38 -4.11 10.42
N THR A 134 0.74 -2.82 10.31
CA THR A 134 2.06 -2.38 9.85
C THR A 134 3.16 -2.81 10.83
N ALA A 135 2.96 -2.56 12.12
CA ALA A 135 3.89 -2.98 13.17
C ALA A 135 4.08 -4.50 13.22
N LYS A 136 2.99 -5.28 13.12
CA LYS A 136 3.03 -6.75 13.02
C LYS A 136 3.86 -7.22 11.81
N ARG A 137 3.75 -6.51 10.68
CA ARG A 137 4.55 -6.82 9.49
C ARG A 137 6.02 -6.50 9.70
N MET A 138 6.36 -5.38 10.35
CA MET A 138 7.75 -5.07 10.73
C MET A 138 8.34 -6.15 11.65
N ALA A 139 7.61 -6.51 12.70
CA ALA A 139 7.96 -7.58 13.64
C ALA A 139 8.22 -8.90 12.92
N LYS A 140 7.35 -9.30 11.98
CA LYS A 140 7.53 -10.49 11.16
C LYS A 140 8.78 -10.42 10.27
N ILE A 141 9.02 -9.28 9.61
CA ILE A 141 10.23 -9.10 8.79
C ILE A 141 11.48 -9.24 9.66
N LEU A 142 11.47 -8.68 10.86
CA LEU A 142 12.61 -8.58 11.77
C LEU A 142 12.78 -9.79 12.70
N GLU A 143 11.80 -10.69 12.77
CA GLU A 143 11.74 -11.78 13.77
C GLU A 143 11.81 -11.24 15.21
N VAL A 144 11.04 -10.19 15.49
CA VAL A 144 10.90 -9.60 16.82
C VAL A 144 9.51 -9.92 17.35
N GLU A 145 9.40 -10.37 18.59
CA GLU A 145 8.11 -10.76 19.19
C GLU A 145 7.35 -9.56 19.77
N GLU A 146 8.08 -8.65 20.42
CA GLU A 146 7.49 -7.52 21.14
C GLU A 146 7.49 -6.24 20.30
N VAL A 147 6.34 -5.56 20.29
CA VAL A 147 6.20 -4.22 19.73
C VAL A 147 5.58 -3.31 20.79
N LEU A 148 6.23 -2.19 21.07
CA LEU A 148 5.71 -1.18 21.96
C LEU A 148 4.67 -0.32 21.24
N SER A 149 3.45 -0.24 21.77
CA SER A 149 2.35 0.46 21.12
C SER A 149 1.83 1.62 21.98
N HIS A 150 1.90 2.82 21.43
CA HIS A 150 1.42 4.06 22.02
C HIS A 150 0.10 4.52 21.38
N ARG A 151 -0.79 5.10 22.19
CA ARG A 151 -2.09 5.62 21.75
C ARG A 151 -2.22 7.08 22.19
N GLU A 152 -1.89 7.99 21.29
CA GLU A 152 -1.65 9.40 21.58
C GLU A 152 -2.40 10.33 20.63
N GLY A 153 -3.20 11.23 21.21
CA GLY A 153 -3.92 12.29 20.52
C GLY A 153 -4.56 11.84 19.20
N ASN A 154 -4.22 12.56 18.13
CA ASN A 154 -4.70 12.36 16.76
C ASN A 154 -3.61 11.84 15.80
N VAL A 155 -2.56 11.18 16.32
CA VAL A 155 -1.46 10.67 15.48
C VAL A 155 -1.99 9.69 14.44
N THR A 156 -1.76 9.96 13.15
CA THR A 156 -2.22 9.09 12.07
C THR A 156 -1.49 7.74 12.11
N GLY A 157 -0.18 7.76 12.32
CA GLY A 157 0.65 6.57 12.49
C GLY A 157 2.14 6.91 12.40
N ILE A 158 2.88 6.59 13.45
CA ILE A 158 4.35 6.62 13.48
C ILE A 158 4.82 5.20 13.75
N HIS A 159 5.83 4.75 13.01
CA HIS A 159 6.45 3.44 13.16
C HIS A 159 7.96 3.61 13.19
N GLN A 160 8.60 3.19 14.27
CA GLN A 160 10.04 3.31 14.46
C GLN A 160 10.65 1.95 14.77
N VAL A 161 11.78 1.68 14.15
CA VAL A 161 12.64 0.52 14.41
C VAL A 161 14.02 1.02 14.77
N ASP A 162 14.49 0.63 15.94
CA ASP A 162 15.86 0.89 16.39
C ASP A 162 16.69 -0.39 16.28
N PHE A 163 17.87 -0.28 15.69
CA PHE A 163 18.93 -1.28 15.69
C PHE A 163 20.05 -0.77 16.59
N LEU A 164 20.16 -1.37 17.78
CA LEU A 164 21.12 -1.02 18.81
C LEU A 164 22.37 -1.88 18.65
N LEU A 165 23.47 -1.28 18.20
CA LEU A 165 24.79 -1.89 18.18
C LEU A 165 25.57 -1.50 19.44
N ALA A 166 26.81 -1.98 19.58
CA ALA A 166 27.62 -1.78 20.79
C ALA A 166 27.83 -0.29 21.15
N ASN A 167 28.07 0.56 20.15
CA ASN A 167 28.44 1.97 20.34
C ASN A 167 27.64 2.94 19.45
N GLU A 168 26.65 2.44 18.72
CA GLU A 168 25.89 3.22 17.77
C GLU A 168 24.46 2.69 17.67
N LYS A 169 23.57 3.55 17.19
CA LYS A 169 22.16 3.23 16.97
C LYS A 169 21.77 3.67 15.57
N ILE A 170 21.12 2.77 14.85
CA ILE A 170 20.44 3.10 13.59
C ILE A 170 18.94 3.12 13.86
N THR A 171 18.30 4.25 13.57
CA THR A 171 16.85 4.40 13.68
C THR A 171 16.24 4.55 12.29
N LEU A 172 15.25 3.71 11.98
CA LEU A 172 14.39 3.87 10.82
C LEU A 172 12.98 4.23 11.30
N SER A 173 12.49 5.41 10.92
CA SER A 173 11.16 5.88 11.30
C SER A 173 10.36 6.29 10.09
N HIS A 174 9.07 5.97 10.11
CA HIS A 174 8.09 6.43 9.14
C HIS A 174 6.91 7.06 9.86
N GLU A 175 6.56 8.27 9.44
CA GLU A 175 5.37 8.98 9.89
C GLU A 175 4.40 9.19 8.73
N ALA A 176 3.16 8.73 8.90
CA ALA A 176 2.08 9.07 7.98
C ALA A 176 1.48 10.43 8.37
N LEU A 177 1.74 11.48 7.60
CA LEU A 177 1.17 12.80 7.88
C LEU A 177 -0.34 12.87 7.58
N SER A 178 -0.79 12.09 6.60
CA SER A 178 -2.20 11.99 6.24
C SER A 178 -2.53 10.70 5.50
N ARG A 179 -3.83 10.42 5.36
CA ARG A 179 -4.34 9.31 4.54
C ARG A 179 -4.13 9.54 3.03
N ALA A 180 -3.79 10.76 2.61
CA ALA A 180 -3.51 11.07 1.20
C ALA A 180 -2.36 10.21 0.68
N SER A 181 -1.35 9.92 1.51
CA SER A 181 -0.23 9.04 1.16
C SER A 181 -0.64 7.67 0.61
N PHE A 182 -1.74 7.08 1.11
CA PHE A 182 -2.25 5.80 0.61
C PHE A 182 -2.98 5.96 -0.73
N ALA A 183 -3.69 7.07 -0.92
CA ALA A 183 -4.41 7.36 -2.15
C ALA A 183 -3.45 7.71 -3.30
N GLU A 184 -2.42 8.52 -3.01
CA GLU A 184 -1.31 8.79 -3.93
C GLU A 184 -0.63 7.50 -4.40
N GLY A 185 -0.28 6.63 -3.46
CA GLY A 185 0.34 5.34 -3.80
C GLY A 185 -0.57 4.42 -4.62
N ALA A 186 -1.89 4.48 -4.42
CA ALA A 186 -2.84 3.73 -5.24
C ALA A 186 -2.96 4.28 -6.68
N LEU A 187 -2.93 5.60 -6.85
CA LEU A 187 -2.89 6.24 -8.17
C LEU A 187 -1.58 5.89 -8.90
N MET A 188 -0.44 5.97 -8.21
CA MET A 188 0.85 5.54 -8.77
C MET A 188 0.84 4.06 -9.15
N ALA A 189 0.26 3.20 -8.30
CA ALA A 189 0.09 1.79 -8.59
C ALA A 189 -0.80 1.55 -9.82
N ALA A 190 -1.89 2.31 -9.99
CA ALA A 190 -2.75 2.19 -11.17
C ALA A 190 -2.01 2.59 -12.46
N LYS A 191 -1.24 3.69 -12.43
CA LYS A 191 -0.36 4.09 -13.55
C LYS A 191 0.67 3.01 -13.88
N PHE A 192 1.29 2.44 -12.84
CA PHE A 192 2.22 1.33 -12.99
C PHE A 192 1.55 0.13 -13.66
N LEU A 193 0.41 -0.33 -13.13
CA LEU A 193 -0.31 -1.52 -13.61
C LEU A 193 -0.79 -1.42 -15.05
N TRP A 194 -1.08 -0.20 -15.51
CA TRP A 194 -1.64 0.06 -16.84
C TRP A 194 -0.90 -0.65 -17.98
N ASN A 195 0.42 -0.74 -17.88
CA ASN A 195 1.29 -1.33 -18.90
C ASN A 195 1.97 -2.63 -18.46
N GLN A 196 1.46 -3.29 -17.41
CA GLN A 196 2.08 -4.49 -16.86
C GLN A 196 1.49 -5.78 -17.45
N PRO A 197 2.30 -6.84 -17.65
CA PRO A 197 1.79 -8.14 -18.02
C PRO A 197 0.93 -8.74 -16.90
N PRO A 198 0.08 -9.74 -17.22
CA PRO A 198 -0.65 -10.49 -16.21
C PRO A 198 0.28 -11.10 -15.16
N LYS A 199 0.11 -10.66 -13.91
CA LYS A 199 0.82 -11.16 -12.73
C LYS A 199 0.10 -10.67 -11.47
N TYR A 200 0.31 -11.39 -10.38
CA TYR A 200 -0.04 -10.94 -9.04
C TYR A 200 1.12 -10.10 -8.47
N TYR A 201 0.93 -8.79 -8.45
CA TYR A 201 1.87 -7.79 -7.97
C TYR A 201 1.65 -7.48 -6.49
N SER A 202 2.75 -7.09 -5.85
CA SER A 202 2.77 -6.49 -4.53
C SER A 202 3.36 -5.08 -4.61
N MET A 203 3.28 -4.31 -3.52
CA MET A 203 4.00 -3.04 -3.43
C MET A 203 5.51 -3.19 -3.68
N ARG A 204 6.10 -4.36 -3.39
CA ARG A 204 7.52 -4.62 -3.65
C ARG A 204 7.85 -4.63 -5.14
N ASP A 205 6.97 -5.22 -5.94
CA ASP A 205 7.10 -5.24 -7.40
C ASP A 205 6.91 -3.84 -7.99
N PHE A 206 6.03 -3.03 -7.37
CA PHE A 206 5.79 -1.64 -7.77
C PHE A 206 7.01 -0.73 -7.49
N ILE A 207 7.62 -0.83 -6.31
CA ILE A 207 8.78 0.03 -5.96
C ILE A 207 10.10 -0.45 -6.56
N ASN A 208 10.16 -1.69 -7.04
CA ASN A 208 11.31 -2.26 -7.77
C ASN A 208 10.84 -2.77 -9.14
N PRO A 209 10.48 -1.88 -10.08
CA PRO A 209 10.17 -2.29 -11.43
C PRO A 209 11.44 -2.93 -12.04
N ILE A 210 11.30 -4.17 -12.54
CA ILE A 210 12.38 -4.91 -13.23
C ILE A 210 12.77 -4.17 -14.51
#